data_AF-A0AAE6VV63-F1
#
_entry.id   AF-A0AAE6VV63-F1
#
_cell.length_a   1.000
_cell.length_b   1.000
_cell.length_c   1.000
_cell.angle_alpha   90.00
_cell.angle_beta   90.00
_cell.angle_gamma   90.00
#
_symmetry.space_group_name_H-M   'P 1'
#
loop_
_entity.id
_entity.type
_entity.pdbx_description
1 polymer ?
#
loop_
_entity_poly.entity_id
_entity_poly.type
_entity_poly.pdbx_seq_one_letter_code
_entity_poly.pdbx_strand_id
1 'polypeptide(L)' 'MNDKAEHYEISADLPGVDKKDIHVTVDGDLLTIEATTAEENERVIRKERRSGKYVRSLPLRADQMKLI' A
#
# COMPACT_ATOMS: atom_id res chain seq x y z
N MET A 1 17.41 -24.07 -14.21
CA MET A 1 15.95 -24.01 -13.99
C MET A 1 15.73 -22.90 -12.98
N ASN A 2 14.93 -21.89 -13.31
CA ASN A 2 14.89 -20.63 -12.56
C ASN A 2 13.81 -20.74 -11.47
N ASP A 3 14.25 -20.80 -10.21
CA ASP A 3 13.42 -20.89 -9.01
C ASP A 3 12.63 -19.58 -8.80
N LYS A 4 11.45 -19.47 -9.42
CA LYS A 4 10.53 -18.32 -9.24
C LYS A 4 9.15 -18.78 -8.75
N ALA A 5 9.11 -19.59 -7.70
CA ALA A 5 7.85 -20.12 -7.17
C ALA A 5 7.75 -20.12 -5.63
N GLU A 6 8.45 -19.24 -4.92
CA GLU A 6 8.38 -19.18 -3.44
C GLU A 6 8.06 -17.79 -2.84
N HIS A 7 7.65 -16.80 -3.64
CA HIS A 7 7.26 -15.50 -3.08
C HIS A 7 6.11 -14.83 -3.84
N TYR A 8 5.37 -14.00 -3.11
CA TYR A 8 4.35 -13.10 -3.65
C TYR A 8 4.98 -11.72 -3.88
N GLU A 9 4.72 -11.13 -5.04
CA GLU A 9 5.09 -9.75 -5.37
C GLU A 9 3.83 -8.89 -5.40
N ILE A 10 3.82 -7.80 -4.62
CA ILE A 10 2.66 -6.92 -4.49
C ILE A 10 3.14 -5.49 -4.74
N SER A 11 2.53 -4.86 -5.73
CA SER A 11 2.77 -3.46 -6.09
C SER A 11 1.64 -2.59 -5.56
N ALA A 12 1.99 -1.44 -5.01
CA ALA A 12 1.03 -0.44 -4.55
C ALA A 12 1.56 0.97 -4.80
N ASP A 13 0.78 1.77 -5.52
CA ASP A 13 1.08 3.18 -5.74
C ASP A 13 0.70 4.03 -4.52
N LEU A 14 1.70 4.43 -3.74
CA LEU A 14 1.55 5.23 -2.52
C LEU A 14 2.31 6.58 -2.65
N PRO A 15 1.82 7.51 -3.49
CA PRO A 15 2.51 8.78 -3.71
C PRO A 15 2.46 9.67 -2.47
N GLY A 16 3.61 10.24 -2.09
CA GLY A 16 3.71 11.18 -0.96
C GLY A 16 3.67 10.53 0.42
N VAL A 17 3.87 9.21 0.50
CA VAL A 17 4.04 8.47 1.76
C VAL A 17 5.54 8.24 2.00
N ASP A 18 6.03 8.63 3.17
CA ASP A 18 7.40 8.27 3.58
C ASP A 18 7.47 6.78 3.91
N LYS A 19 8.61 6.12 3.60
CA LYS A 19 8.80 4.68 3.85
C LYS A 19 8.57 4.27 5.31
N LYS A 20 8.90 5.14 6.27
CA LYS A 20 8.68 4.93 7.71
C LYS A 20 7.19 4.90 8.11
N ASP A 21 6.34 5.51 7.28
CA ASP A 21 4.91 5.65 7.53
C ASP A 21 4.09 4.57 6.80
N ILE A 22 4.76 3.55 6.25
CA ILE A 22 4.15 2.35 5.67
C ILE A 22 4.27 1.21 6.68
N HIS A 23 3.14 0.65 7.08
CA HIS A 23 3.05 -0.54 7.92
C HIS A 23 2.41 -1.68 7.14
N VAL A 24 3.05 -2.84 7.19
CA VAL A 24 2.59 -4.05 6.51
C VAL A 24 2.44 -5.15 7.56
N THR A 25 1.24 -5.70 7.66
CA THR A 25 0.92 -6.78 8.59
C THR A 25 0.31 -7.96 7.84
N VAL A 26 0.60 -9.17 8.30
CA VAL A 26 0.01 -10.40 7.78
C VAL A 26 -0.67 -11.11 8.93
N ASP A 27 -1.96 -11.35 8.80
CA ASP A 27 -2.76 -12.14 9.72
C ASP A 27 -3.43 -13.28 8.95
N GLY A 28 -2.98 -14.52 9.20
CA GLY A 28 -3.41 -15.70 8.45
C GLY A 28 -3.16 -15.56 6.94
N ASP A 29 -4.24 -15.50 6.16
CA ASP A 29 -4.23 -15.31 4.70
C ASP A 29 -4.56 -13.87 4.27
N LEU A 30 -4.55 -12.91 5.20
CA LEU A 30 -4.86 -11.51 4.93
C LEU A 30 -3.63 -10.62 5.12
N LEU A 31 -3.22 -9.95 4.04
CA LEU A 31 -2.23 -8.89 4.08
C LEU A 31 -2.92 -7.55 4.26
N THR A 32 -2.47 -6.75 5.23
CA THR A 32 -2.94 -5.37 5.41
C THR A 32 -1.78 -4.40 5.18
N ILE A 33 -2.00 -3.41 4.32
CA ILE A 33 -1.10 -2.31 4.04
C ILE A 33 -1.74 -1.04 4.62
N GLU A 34 -1.06 -0.43 5.58
CA GLU A 34 -1.42 0.84 6.18
C GLU A 34 -0.38 1.89 5.79
N ALA A 35 -0.83 3.05 5.35
CA ALA A 35 0.04 4.17 4.99
C ALA A 35 -0.58 5.47 5.49
N THR A 36 0.23 6.38 6.01
CA THR A 36 -0.25 7.71 6.44
C THR A 36 0.51 8.78 5.68
N THR A 37 -0.22 9.69 5.04
CA THR A 37 0.36 10.91 4.47
C THR A 37 0.11 12.08 5.40
N ALA A 38 1.16 12.86 5.67
CA ALA A 38 1.04 14.10 6.38
C ALA A 38 0.35 15.16 5.51
N GLU A 39 -0.36 16.07 6.16
CA GLU A 39 -0.90 17.25 5.50
C GLU A 39 0.09 18.40 5.66
N GLU A 40 0.66 18.86 4.55
CA GLU A 40 1.46 20.07 4.54
C GLU A 40 0.52 21.29 4.55
N ASN A 41 0.66 22.13 5.58
CA ASN A 41 -0.07 23.38 5.73
C ASN A 41 0.53 24.45 4.81
N GLU A 42 0.38 24.27 3.51
CA GLU A 42 0.73 25.27 2.51
C GLU A 42 -0.50 26.06 2.06
N ARG A 43 -0.28 27.29 1.58
CA ARG A 43 -1.35 28.13 1.00
C ARG A 43 -1.70 27.61 -0.40
N VAL A 44 -2.45 26.51 -0.44
CA VAL A 44 -2.82 25.84 -1.70
C VAL A 44 -4.11 26.43 -2.26
N ILE A 45 -4.11 26.79 -3.55
CA ILE A 45 -5.31 27.30 -4.25
C ILE A 45 -6.30 26.17 -4.56
N ARG A 46 -5.81 24.96 -4.86
CA ARG A 46 -6.62 23.75 -5.12
C ARG A 46 -5.84 22.48 -4.78
N LYS A 47 -6.49 21.56 -4.07
CA LYS A 47 -5.91 20.27 -3.65
C LYS A 47 -6.86 19.14 -4.05
N GLU A 48 -6.44 18.31 -5.01
CA GLU A 48 -7.21 17.15 -5.49
C GLU A 48 -6.75 15.85 -4.83
N ARG A 49 -5.47 15.77 -4.45
CA ARG A 49 -4.91 14.64 -3.73
C ARG A 49 -5.29 14.73 -2.26
N ARG A 50 -5.91 13.67 -1.75
CA ARG A 50 -6.24 13.52 -0.33
C ARG A 50 -4.96 13.29 0.48
N SER A 51 -4.89 13.87 1.67
CA SER A 51 -3.94 13.48 2.72
C SER A 51 -4.68 12.72 3.85
N GLY A 52 -3.96 11.85 4.55
CA GLY A 52 -4.50 11.09 5.68
C GLY A 52 -4.12 9.61 5.64
N LYS A 53 -4.93 8.78 6.30
CA LYS A 53 -4.68 7.34 6.45
C LYS A 53 -5.27 6.53 5.30
N TYR A 54 -4.44 5.68 4.70
CA TYR A 54 -4.79 4.65 3.74
C TYR A 54 -4.68 3.29 4.43
N VAL A 55 -5.71 2.46 4.28
CA VAL A 55 -5.71 1.08 4.76
C VAL A 55 -6.30 0.22 3.66
N ARG A 56 -5.57 -0.82 3.27
CA ARG A 56 -6.05 -1.80 2.32
C ARG A 56 -5.69 -3.20 2.77
N SER A 57 -6.69 -4.08 2.81
CA SER A 57 -6.50 -5.49 3.08
C SER A 57 -6.69 -6.32 1.81
N LEU A 58 -5.84 -7.31 1.64
CA LEU A 58 -5.69 -8.09 0.43
C LEU A 58 -5.55 -9.58 0.81
N PRO A 59 -6.46 -10.46 0.35
CA PRO A 59 -6.34 -11.89 0.62
C PRO A 59 -5.22 -12.51 -0.23
N LEU A 60 -4.29 -13.22 0.38
CA LEU A 60 -3.11 -13.84 -0.25
C LEU A 60 -3.43 -15.13 -1.03
N ARG A 61 -4.71 -15.41 -1.32
CA ARG A 61 -5.12 -16.62 -2.04
C ARG A 61 -4.69 -16.52 -3.51
N ALA A 62 -4.13 -17.61 -4.01
CA ALA A 62 -3.28 -17.70 -5.21
C ALA A 62 -3.90 -17.26 -6.57
N ASP A 63 -5.11 -16.73 -6.63
CA ASP A 63 -5.86 -16.60 -7.89
C ASP A 63 -6.25 -15.17 -8.33
N GLN A 64 -6.05 -14.12 -7.51
CA GLN A 64 -6.54 -12.80 -7.90
C GLN A 64 -5.70 -11.68 -7.30
N MET A 65 -4.48 -11.45 -7.80
CA MET A 65 -3.68 -10.29 -7.36
C MET A 65 -2.94 -9.64 -8.51
N LYS A 66 -3.70 -9.11 -9.47
CA LYS A 66 -3.25 -7.94 -10.24
C LYS A 66 -4.09 -6.77 -9.77
N LEU A 67 -3.48 -5.88 -9.01
CA LEU A 67 -4.15 -4.72 -8.48
C LEU A 67 -3.36 -3.48 -8.84
N ILE A 68 -3.86 -2.86 -9.92
CA ILE A 68 -3.51 -1.57 -10.52
C ILE A 68 -2.02 -1.45 -10.91
#